data_AF-G5GHJ9-F1
#
_entry.id   AF-G5GHJ9-F1
#
_cell.length_a   1.000
_cell.length_b   1.000
_cell.length_c   1.000
_cell.angle_alpha   90.00
_cell.angle_beta   90.00
_cell.angle_gamma   90.00
#
_symmetry.space_group_name_H-M   'P 1'
#
loop_
_entity.id
_entity.type
_entity.pdbx_description
1 polymer ?
#
loop_
_entity_poly.entity_id
_entity_poly.type
_entity_poly.pdbx_seq_one_letter_code
_entity_poly.pdbx_strand_id
1 'polypeptide(L)'
;MLKGFIILLLLLISIIIIYLIPAWLPVKYAKTEKDFYKYENAILIKRTFYATGASWKIVGDSNSFYDEEHIYDIWLENDDNPIREMPLSEYDNTYLCIVEKMEGGKYWEEGGEYFEAYKLIDWYPVYPIKRETVILPKWLYPAGFLNRYDFKAGMPW
;
A
#
# COMPACT_ATOMS: atom_id res chain seq x y z
N MET A 1 32.32 -22.53 -29.89
CA MET A 1 31.18 -22.71 -28.96
C MET A 1 31.30 -21.89 -27.69
N LEU A 2 32.42 -21.94 -26.94
CA LEU A 2 32.57 -21.24 -25.66
C LEU A 2 32.34 -19.71 -25.72
N LYS A 3 32.91 -19.00 -26.71
CA LYS A 3 32.70 -17.55 -26.87
C LYS A 3 31.22 -17.18 -27.09
N GLY A 4 30.48 -17.97 -27.87
CA GLY A 4 29.05 -17.75 -28.11
C GLY A 4 28.21 -17.98 -26.86
N PHE A 5 28.55 -19.01 -26.08
CA PHE A 5 27.91 -19.27 -24.78
C PHE A 5 28.15 -18.14 -23.78
N ILE A 6 29.38 -17.62 -23.70
CA ILE A 6 29.70 -16.48 -22.83
C ILE A 6 28.90 -15.23 -23.23
N ILE A 7 28.80 -14.93 -24.52
CA ILE A 7 28.01 -13.79 -25.03
C ILE A 7 26.52 -13.95 -24.66
N LEU A 8 25.95 -15.16 -24.84
CA LEU A 8 24.56 -15.44 -24.48
C LEU A 8 24.32 -15.26 -22.97
N LEU A 9 25.24 -15.77 -22.14
CA LEU A 9 25.16 -15.64 -20.68
C LEU A 9 25.20 -14.17 -20.25
N LEU A 10 26.10 -13.36 -20.83
CA LEU A 10 26.20 -11.93 -20.55
C LEU A 10 24.93 -11.17 -20.97
N LEU A 11 24.34 -11.52 -22.12
CA LEU A 11 23.06 -10.97 -22.57
C LEU A 11 21.94 -11.29 -21.57
N LEU A 12 21.83 -12.55 -21.14
CA LEU A 12 20.84 -12.97 -20.15
C LEU A 12 20.99 -12.22 -18.83
N ILE A 13 22.22 -12.12 -18.31
CA ILE A 13 22.52 -11.38 -17.07
C ILE A 13 22.13 -9.90 -17.22
N SER A 14 22.44 -9.28 -18.36
CA SER A 14 22.11 -7.88 -18.63
C SER A 14 20.60 -7.65 -18.61
N ILE A 15 19.83 -8.56 -19.22
CA ILE A 15 18.36 -8.50 -19.19
C ILE A 15 17.86 -8.61 -17.73
N ILE A 16 18.35 -9.58 -16.96
CA ILE A 16 17.96 -9.75 -15.55
C ILE A 16 18.23 -8.47 -14.74
N ILE A 17 19.41 -7.86 -14.90
CA ILE A 17 19.78 -6.62 -14.19
C ILE A 17 18.80 -5.49 -14.53
N ILE A 18 18.43 -5.33 -15.80
CA ILE A 18 17.47 -4.30 -16.23
C ILE A 18 16.10 -4.47 -15.55
N TYR A 19 15.65 -5.71 -15.32
CA TYR A 19 14.41 -5.99 -14.59
C TYR A 19 14.57 -5.88 -13.07
N LEU A 20 15.76 -6.07 -12.51
CA LEU A 20 15.99 -5.94 -11.07
C LEU A 20 16.12 -4.48 -10.63
N ILE A 21 16.75 -3.61 -11.42
CA ILE A 21 17.00 -2.20 -11.05
C ILE A 21 15.71 -1.51 -10.57
N PRO A 22 14.56 -1.56 -11.28
CA PRO A 22 13.34 -0.88 -10.83
C PRO A 22 12.73 -1.49 -9.57
N ALA A 23 12.98 -2.77 -9.26
CA ALA A 23 12.50 -3.43 -8.03
C ALA A 23 13.26 -2.97 -6.78
N TRP A 24 14.51 -2.53 -6.96
CA TRP A 24 15.41 -2.12 -5.88
C TRP A 24 15.55 -0.60 -5.72
N LEU A 25 14.87 0.19 -6.58
CA LEU A 25 14.79 1.64 -6.44
C LEU A 25 13.57 2.02 -5.58
N PRO A 26 13.78 2.62 -4.39
CA PRO A 26 12.70 2.99 -3.48
C PRO A 26 11.92 4.18 -4.02
N VAL A 27 10.60 4.01 -4.08
CA VAL A 27 9.62 5.07 -4.36
C VAL A 27 9.01 5.57 -3.06
N LYS A 28 8.60 4.65 -2.17
CA LYS A 28 8.03 5.02 -0.86
C LYS A 28 8.46 4.03 0.22
N TYR A 29 9.09 4.53 1.28
CA TYR A 29 9.58 3.67 2.37
C TYR A 29 8.46 3.26 3.32
N ALA A 30 8.54 2.02 3.80
CA ALA A 30 7.67 1.52 4.84
C ALA A 30 8.00 2.18 6.18
N LYS A 31 6.98 2.34 7.01
CA LYS A 31 7.10 2.87 8.37
C LYS A 31 7.00 1.72 9.37
N THR A 32 7.74 1.87 10.46
CA THR A 32 7.64 0.97 11.62
C THR A 32 6.83 1.64 12.71
N GLU A 33 6.41 0.87 13.72
CA GLU A 33 5.63 1.41 14.86
C GLU A 33 6.29 2.62 15.53
N LYS A 34 7.63 2.65 15.58
CA LYS A 34 8.39 3.77 16.14
C LYS A 34 8.21 5.08 15.39
N ASP A 35 7.84 5.02 14.11
CA ASP A 35 7.61 6.19 13.28
C ASP A 35 6.21 6.78 13.48
N PHE A 36 5.27 6.02 14.05
CA PHE A 36 3.87 6.42 14.13
C PHE A 36 3.67 7.61 15.09
N TYR A 37 4.37 7.63 16.21
CA TYR A 37 4.36 8.74 17.17
C TYR A 37 4.88 10.09 16.62
N LYS A 38 5.41 10.11 15.39
CA LYS A 38 5.85 11.35 14.73
C LYS A 38 4.71 12.12 14.07
N TYR A 39 3.52 11.51 13.94
CA TYR A 39 2.43 12.04 13.14
C TYR A 39 1.16 12.18 14.00
N GLU A 40 0.91 13.39 14.52
CA GLU A 40 -0.23 13.65 15.41
C GLU A 40 -1.60 13.36 14.76
N ASN A 41 -1.72 13.59 13.44
CA ASN A 41 -2.95 13.39 12.67
C ASN A 41 -2.88 12.16 11.76
N ALA A 42 -2.34 11.05 12.27
CA ALA A 42 -2.27 9.80 11.53
C ALA A 42 -3.24 8.74 12.08
N ILE A 43 -3.79 7.95 11.15
CA ILE A 43 -4.61 6.77 11.44
C ILE A 43 -4.01 5.55 10.75
N LEU A 44 -4.24 4.36 11.32
CA LEU A 44 -3.90 3.11 10.65
C LEU A 44 -5.13 2.54 9.96
N ILE A 45 -5.00 2.24 8.67
CA ILE A 45 -6.09 1.67 7.89
C ILE A 45 -5.70 0.37 7.20
N LYS A 46 -6.71 -0.48 6.95
CA LYS A 46 -6.62 -1.66 6.09
C LYS A 46 -7.78 -1.67 5.10
N ARG A 47 -7.57 -2.26 3.93
CA ARG A 47 -8.63 -2.43 2.93
C ARG A 47 -9.69 -3.42 3.43
N THR A 48 -10.95 -3.15 3.13
CA THR A 48 -12.09 -4.04 3.42
C THR A 48 -12.51 -4.79 2.15
N PHE A 49 -13.24 -5.89 2.32
CA PHE A 49 -13.70 -6.76 1.22
C PHE A 49 -14.87 -6.16 0.42
N TYR A 50 -15.49 -5.09 0.91
CA TYR A 50 -16.75 -4.58 0.35
C TYR A 50 -16.49 -3.70 -0.88
N ALA A 51 -16.80 -4.24 -2.06
CA ALA A 51 -16.77 -3.57 -3.36
C ALA A 51 -17.83 -2.46 -3.52
N THR A 52 -18.69 -2.27 -2.52
CA THR A 52 -19.78 -1.29 -2.49
C THR A 52 -19.81 -0.69 -1.09
N GLY A 53 -19.30 0.53 -0.91
CA GLY A 53 -19.25 1.23 0.39
C GLY A 53 -17.83 1.65 0.84
N ALA A 54 -17.65 1.79 2.17
CA ALA A 54 -16.38 2.17 2.82
C ALA A 54 -15.28 1.10 2.61
N SER A 55 -14.39 1.32 1.63
CA SER A 55 -13.33 0.38 1.26
C SER A 55 -12.19 0.26 2.29
N TRP A 56 -12.30 0.95 3.42
CA TRP A 56 -11.27 1.08 4.43
C TRP A 56 -11.85 0.91 5.82
N LYS A 57 -11.11 0.22 6.68
CA LYS A 57 -11.36 0.18 8.11
C LYS A 57 -10.19 0.77 8.85
N ILE A 58 -10.48 1.54 9.89
CA ILE A 58 -9.48 1.90 10.89
C ILE A 58 -9.12 0.64 11.67
N VAL A 59 -7.83 0.48 11.96
CA VAL A 59 -7.30 -0.62 12.79
C VAL A 59 -6.39 -0.10 13.91
N GLY A 60 -6.35 1.22 14.10
CA GLY A 60 -5.58 1.92 15.13
C GLY A 60 -5.67 3.43 14.96
N ASP A 61 -5.51 4.18 16.06
CA ASP A 61 -5.61 5.64 16.10
C ASP A 61 -4.23 6.32 16.33
N SER A 62 -4.22 7.64 16.62
CA SER A 62 -3.01 8.42 16.85
C SER A 62 -2.24 8.07 18.13
N ASN A 63 -2.80 7.26 19.03
CA ASN A 63 -2.23 6.95 20.35
C ASN A 63 -2.25 5.45 20.76
N SER A 64 -2.97 4.58 20.05
CA SER A 64 -3.17 3.17 20.39
C SER A 64 -3.30 2.31 19.13
N PHE A 65 -2.31 1.45 18.90
CA PHE A 65 -2.19 0.69 17.65
C PHE A 65 -3.09 -0.53 17.52
N TYR A 66 -3.76 -0.98 18.60
CA TYR A 66 -4.41 -2.30 18.65
C TYR A 66 -5.55 -2.41 19.66
N ASP A 67 -6.33 -1.35 19.89
CA ASP A 67 -7.53 -1.54 20.70
C ASP A 67 -8.60 -2.19 19.82
N GLU A 68 -8.90 -3.47 20.05
CA GLU A 68 -9.89 -4.25 19.27
C GLU A 68 -11.28 -3.58 19.28
N GLU A 69 -11.53 -2.68 20.24
CA GLU A 69 -12.74 -1.87 20.37
C GLU A 69 -12.88 -0.76 19.30
N HIS A 70 -11.84 -0.45 18.52
CA HIS A 70 -11.84 0.68 17.57
C HIS A 70 -11.62 0.27 16.11
N ILE A 71 -11.97 -0.97 15.74
CA ILE A 71 -12.00 -1.38 14.33
C ILE A 71 -13.38 -1.06 13.74
N TYR A 72 -13.45 -0.04 12.90
CA TYR A 72 -14.67 0.35 12.21
C TYR A 72 -14.40 0.85 10.79
N ASP A 73 -15.40 0.71 9.94
CA ASP A 73 -15.35 1.15 8.55
C ASP A 73 -15.39 2.68 8.45
N ILE A 74 -14.60 3.24 7.54
CA ILE A 74 -14.48 4.68 7.34
C ILE A 74 -14.59 5.06 5.87
N TRP A 75 -15.07 6.27 5.64
CA TRP A 75 -14.99 6.90 4.34
C TRP A 75 -13.64 7.62 4.19
N LEU A 76 -12.89 7.29 3.14
CA LEU A 76 -11.66 8.01 2.79
C LEU A 76 -11.92 8.84 1.52
N GLU A 77 -11.98 10.16 1.66
CA GLU A 77 -12.16 11.13 0.58
C GLU A 77 -10.82 11.35 -0.17
N ASN A 78 -10.90 11.54 -1.49
CA ASN A 78 -9.82 11.40 -2.52
C ASN A 78 -9.52 9.96 -2.95
N ASP A 79 -10.40 9.44 -3.80
CA ASP A 79 -10.38 8.10 -4.38
C ASP A 79 -9.40 7.87 -5.52
N ASP A 80 -8.72 8.90 -6.02
CA ASP A 80 -7.66 8.81 -7.06
C ASP A 80 -6.31 8.29 -6.50
N ASN A 81 -6.37 7.48 -5.45
CA ASN A 81 -5.23 7.22 -4.59
C ASN A 81 -4.55 5.89 -4.92
N PRO A 82 -3.23 5.87 -5.18
CA PRO A 82 -2.49 4.65 -5.53
C PRO A 82 -2.65 3.50 -4.52
N ILE A 83 -3.03 3.75 -3.26
CA ILE A 83 -3.25 2.67 -2.27
C ILE A 83 -4.28 1.63 -2.75
N ARG A 84 -5.32 2.05 -3.50
CA ARG A 84 -6.38 1.13 -3.99
C ARG A 84 -5.96 0.29 -5.19
N GLU A 85 -5.15 0.86 -6.07
CA GLU A 85 -4.78 0.27 -7.36
C GLU A 85 -3.53 -0.62 -7.27
N MET A 86 -2.91 -0.70 -6.10
CA MET A 86 -1.71 -1.48 -5.88
C MET A 86 -2.01 -2.97 -5.71
N PRO A 87 -1.36 -3.86 -6.49
CA PRO A 87 -1.51 -5.32 -6.41
C PRO A 87 -0.68 -5.88 -5.25
N LEU A 88 -0.81 -5.29 -4.07
CA LEU A 88 -0.31 -5.86 -2.85
C LEU A 88 -1.24 -7.01 -2.44
N SER A 89 -0.85 -7.86 -1.47
CA SER A 89 -1.84 -8.79 -0.92
C SER A 89 -2.94 -7.93 -0.30
N GLU A 90 -4.04 -7.76 -1.04
CA GLU A 90 -4.83 -6.53 -1.02
C GLU A 90 -5.46 -6.24 0.35
N TYR A 91 -5.54 -7.29 1.18
CA TYR A 91 -6.23 -7.31 2.47
C TYR A 91 -5.30 -7.28 3.68
N ASP A 92 -4.01 -7.46 3.45
CA ASP A 92 -3.09 -7.94 4.47
C ASP A 92 -2.08 -6.87 4.93
N ASN A 93 -1.99 -5.77 4.17
CA ASN A 93 -1.17 -4.61 4.47
C ASN A 93 -1.93 -3.57 5.29
N THR A 94 -1.25 -3.03 6.29
CA THR A 94 -1.68 -1.82 6.99
C THR A 94 -1.00 -0.61 6.36
N TYR A 95 -1.73 0.51 6.31
CA TYR A 95 -1.19 1.79 5.88
C TYR A 95 -1.32 2.81 7.02
N LEU A 96 -0.25 3.56 7.25
CA LEU A 96 -0.25 4.76 8.08
C LEU A 96 -0.68 5.94 7.21
N CYS A 97 -1.84 6.49 7.47
CA CYS A 97 -2.43 7.57 6.67
C CYS A 97 -2.47 8.86 7.48
N ILE A 98 -1.89 9.92 6.92
CA ILE A 98 -2.01 11.29 7.43
C ILE A 98 -3.29 11.86 6.84
N VAL A 99 -4.21 12.29 7.71
CA VAL A 99 -5.57 12.62 7.31
C VAL A 99 -6.07 13.91 7.97
N GLU A 100 -7.06 14.53 7.33
CA GLU A 100 -7.93 15.56 7.91
C GLU A 100 -9.30 14.93 8.18
N LYS A 101 -9.75 14.91 9.45
CA LYS A 101 -11.10 14.43 9.79
C LYS A 101 -12.14 15.42 9.25
N MET A 102 -13.14 14.91 8.54
CA MET A 102 -14.24 15.72 8.02
C MET A 102 -15.33 15.85 9.09
N GLU A 103 -15.64 17.08 9.48
CA GLU A 103 -16.77 17.35 10.38
C GLU A 103 -18.07 16.89 9.72
N GLY A 104 -18.96 16.32 10.53
CA GLY A 104 -20.15 15.66 10.02
C GLY A 104 -19.86 14.20 9.74
N GLY A 105 -18.93 13.84 8.86
CA GLY A 105 -18.79 12.48 8.30
C GLY A 105 -19.39 12.37 6.89
N LYS A 106 -19.71 11.16 6.41
CA LYS A 106 -20.30 10.95 5.08
C LYS A 106 -21.38 9.88 5.08
N TYR A 107 -22.53 10.22 4.50
CA TYR A 107 -23.63 9.29 4.28
C TYR A 107 -23.44 8.56 2.95
N TRP A 108 -23.52 7.23 2.97
CA TRP A 108 -23.49 6.39 1.79
C TRP A 108 -24.92 6.12 1.32
N GLU A 109 -25.34 6.83 0.28
CA GLU A 109 -26.74 6.80 -0.20
C GLU A 109 -27.21 5.41 -0.62
N GLU A 110 -26.35 4.59 -1.20
CA GLU A 110 -26.71 3.25 -1.70
C GLU A 110 -26.87 2.22 -0.58
N GLY A 111 -26.06 2.31 0.48
CA GLY A 111 -26.14 1.40 1.62
C GLY A 111 -26.98 1.91 2.78
N GLY A 112 -27.34 3.18 2.77
CA GLY A 112 -28.13 3.80 3.85
C GLY A 112 -27.37 3.95 5.17
N GLU A 113 -26.04 3.99 5.13
CA GLU A 113 -25.17 4.00 6.31
C GLU A 113 -24.35 5.29 6.39
N TYR A 114 -23.97 5.65 7.62
CA TYR A 114 -23.19 6.84 7.90
C TYR A 114 -21.81 6.47 8.42
N PHE A 115 -20.77 7.01 7.77
CA PHE A 115 -19.38 6.71 8.10
C PHE A 115 -18.66 7.95 8.62
N GLU A 116 -17.71 7.74 9.54
CA GLU A 116 -16.70 8.76 9.77
C GLU A 116 -15.90 8.96 8.47
N ALA A 117 -15.68 10.24 8.11
CA ALA A 117 -15.02 10.58 6.87
C ALA A 117 -13.69 11.29 7.12
N TYR A 118 -12.70 10.93 6.32
CA TYR A 118 -11.35 11.43 6.41
C TYR A 118 -10.86 11.81 5.02
N LYS A 119 -10.26 12.99 4.88
CA LYS A 119 -9.57 13.37 3.66
C LYS A 119 -8.12 12.94 3.76
N LEU A 120 -7.64 12.15 2.80
CA LEU A 120 -6.26 11.70 2.80
C LEU A 120 -5.31 12.80 2.33
N ILE A 121 -4.25 13.06 3.12
CA ILE A 121 -3.15 13.97 2.77
C ILE A 121 -1.95 13.19 2.24
N ASP A 122 -1.51 12.17 2.97
CA ASP A 122 -0.37 11.31 2.61
C ASP A 122 -0.51 9.95 3.29
N TRP A 123 0.28 8.96 2.88
CA TRP A 123 0.20 7.60 3.40
C TRP A 123 1.53 6.87 3.33
N TYR A 124 1.74 5.87 4.17
CA TYR A 124 2.92 5.02 4.10
C TYR A 124 2.52 3.58 4.36
N PRO A 125 3.10 2.60 3.65
CA PRO A 125 2.88 1.21 4.01
C PRO A 125 3.56 0.91 5.35
N VAL A 126 2.97 0.05 6.15
CA VAL A 126 3.57 -0.43 7.39
C VAL A 126 4.48 -1.62 7.10
N TYR A 127 5.67 -1.63 7.70
CA TYR A 127 6.60 -2.75 7.56
C TYR A 127 6.08 -4.00 8.31
N PRO A 128 6.25 -5.21 7.76
CA PRO A 128 6.77 -5.52 6.43
C PRO A 128 5.69 -5.42 5.35
N ILE A 129 6.06 -4.90 4.17
CA ILE A 129 5.17 -4.86 3.00
C ILE A 129 4.94 -6.29 2.50
N LYS A 130 3.68 -6.70 2.41
CA LYS A 130 3.24 -7.98 1.86
C LYS A 130 2.80 -7.80 0.39
N ARG A 131 3.34 -8.61 -0.51
CA ARG A 131 3.11 -8.52 -1.96
C ARG A 131 2.59 -9.81 -2.51
N GLU A 132 1.74 -9.68 -3.53
CA GLU A 132 1.51 -10.76 -4.48
C GLU A 132 2.62 -10.75 -5.52
N THR A 133 3.16 -11.92 -5.82
CA THR A 133 4.31 -12.04 -6.74
C THR A 133 3.81 -11.98 -8.18
N VAL A 134 3.77 -10.78 -8.76
CA VAL A 134 3.29 -10.58 -10.14
C VAL A 134 4.43 -10.72 -11.16
N ILE A 135 5.61 -10.13 -10.89
CA ILE A 135 6.71 -10.06 -11.88
C ILE A 135 7.96 -10.82 -11.40
N LEU A 136 8.33 -10.69 -10.12
CA LEU A 136 9.49 -11.37 -9.53
C LEU A 136 9.07 -12.28 -8.36
N PRO A 137 9.87 -13.31 -8.03
CA PRO A 137 9.76 -14.04 -6.78
C PRO A 137 9.76 -13.12 -5.55
N LYS A 138 8.98 -13.47 -4.51
CA LYS A 138 8.78 -12.65 -3.29
C LYS A 138 10.09 -12.22 -2.63
N TRP A 139 11.10 -13.09 -2.63
CA TRP A 139 12.40 -12.84 -1.99
C TRP A 139 13.26 -11.79 -2.72
N LEU A 140 12.90 -11.43 -3.96
CA LEU A 140 13.57 -10.36 -4.71
C LEU A 140 12.92 -8.98 -4.49
N TYR A 141 11.75 -8.92 -3.85
CA TYR A 141 11.10 -7.66 -3.51
C TYR A 141 11.52 -7.19 -2.11
N PRO A 142 12.07 -5.96 -1.98
CA PRO A 142 12.39 -5.40 -0.68
C PRO A 142 11.13 -5.17 0.17
N ALA A 143 11.08 -5.73 1.38
CA ALA A 143 9.94 -5.54 2.30
C ALA A 143 9.89 -4.14 2.94
N GLY A 144 10.97 -3.35 2.82
CA GLY A 144 11.15 -2.04 3.46
C GLY A 144 10.70 -0.83 2.63
N PHE A 145 10.36 -1.01 1.36
CA PHE A 145 9.88 0.07 0.52
C PHE A 145 9.07 -0.44 -0.66
N LEU A 146 8.17 0.40 -1.15
CA LEU A 146 7.51 0.26 -2.44
C LEU A 146 8.41 0.77 -3.55
N ASN A 147 8.37 0.11 -4.69
CA ASN A 147 9.19 0.40 -5.86
C ASN A 147 8.30 0.65 -7.09
N ARG A 148 8.91 0.92 -8.24
CA ARG A 148 8.16 1.29 -9.46
C ARG A 148 7.19 0.20 -9.94
N TYR A 149 7.47 -1.08 -9.68
CA TYR A 149 6.55 -2.15 -10.08
C TYR A 149 5.27 -2.15 -9.25
N ASP A 150 5.35 -1.74 -7.98
CA ASP A 150 4.18 -1.68 -7.10
C ASP A 150 3.16 -0.62 -7.59
N PHE A 151 3.62 0.49 -8.19
CA PHE A 151 2.76 1.56 -8.70
C PHE A 151 2.36 1.41 -10.17
N LYS A 152 3.08 0.59 -10.96
CA LYS A 152 2.85 0.47 -12.41
C LYS A 152 1.81 -0.57 -12.80
N ALA A 153 1.38 -1.42 -11.88
CA ALA A 153 0.42 -2.48 -12.16
C ALA A 153 -1.02 -2.00 -12.45
N GLY A 154 -1.27 -0.69 -12.44
CA GLY A 154 -2.47 -0.07 -13.03
C GLY A 154 -2.45 0.10 -14.56
N MET A 155 -1.38 -0.33 -15.27
CA MET A 155 -1.43 -0.37 -16.73
C MET A 155 -1.97 -1.71 -17.22
N PRO A 156 -3.13 -1.74 -17.91
CA PRO A 156 -3.55 -2.93 -18.62
C PRO A 156 -2.54 -3.19 -19.74
N TRP A 157 -2.24 -4.46 -19.98
CA TRP A 157 -1.60 -4.87 -21.23
C TRP A 157 -2.50 -4.49 -22.42
#